data_AF-A0A9D5FPE5-F1
#
_entry.id   AF-A0A9D5FPE5-F1
#
_cell.length_a   1.000
_cell.length_b   1.000
_cell.length_c   1.000
_cell.angle_alpha   90.00
_cell.angle_beta   90.00
_cell.angle_gamma   90.00
#
_symmetry.space_group_name_H-M   'P 1'
#
loop_
_entity.id
_entity.type
_entity.pdbx_description
1 polymer ?
#
loop_
_entity_poly.entity_id
_entity_poly.type
_entity_poly.pdbx_seq_one_letter_code
_entity_poly.pdbx_strand_id
1 'polypeptide(L)'
;MERSSGIERAAAEVVKAEAQGQSWLQRTWRPITKLTFVALIVARWLGWSAPNLGEAEVLKLWDIVEIGLGGSVIGRSAEKVLPALATSIMKGREG
;
A
#
# COMPACT_ATOMS: atom_id res chain seq x y z
N MET A 1 4.75 43.63 -6.29
CA MET A 1 4.15 42.42 -6.90
C MET A 1 5.22 41.39 -7.29
N GLU A 2 6.39 41.79 -7.83
CA GLU A 2 7.49 40.87 -8.21
C GLU A 2 8.17 40.09 -7.08
N ARG A 3 8.17 40.59 -5.83
CA ARG A 3 8.77 39.86 -4.70
C ARG A 3 7.96 38.62 -4.28
N SER A 4 6.63 38.65 -4.44
CA SER A 4 5.76 37.49 -4.13
C SER A 4 6.03 36.34 -5.09
N SER A 5 6.14 36.64 -6.40
CA SER A 5 6.43 35.64 -7.43
C SER A 5 7.80 34.98 -7.27
N GLY A 6 8.79 35.69 -6.70
CA GLY A 6 10.11 35.12 -6.40
C GLY A 6 10.07 34.14 -5.22
N ILE A 7 9.33 34.47 -4.16
CA ILE A 7 9.13 33.60 -2.99
C ILE A 7 8.30 32.37 -3.37
N GLU A 8 7.24 32.55 -4.16
CA GLU A 8 6.39 31.45 -4.66
C GLU A 8 7.17 30.50 -5.57
N ARG A 9 8.06 31.01 -6.44
CA ARG A 9 8.97 30.18 -7.23
C ARG A 9 9.96 29.42 -6.38
N ALA A 10 10.58 30.07 -5.39
CA ALA A 10 11.51 29.41 -4.48
C ALA A 10 10.83 28.30 -3.67
N ALA A 11 9.61 28.53 -3.17
CA ALA A 11 8.82 27.50 -2.48
C ALA A 11 8.43 26.35 -3.42
N ALA A 12 8.02 26.65 -4.66
CA ALA A 12 7.72 25.63 -5.65
C ALA A 12 8.95 24.80 -6.03
N GLU A 13 10.14 25.40 -6.09
CA GLU A 13 11.39 24.66 -6.31
C GLU A 13 11.76 23.78 -5.11
N VAL A 14 11.55 24.23 -3.87
CA VAL A 14 11.75 23.41 -2.67
C VAL A 14 10.78 22.22 -2.67
N VAL A 15 9.48 22.45 -2.90
CA VAL A 15 8.48 21.36 -2.98
C VAL A 15 8.80 20.41 -4.13
N LYS A 16 9.27 20.93 -5.27
CA LYS A 16 9.70 20.10 -6.40
C LYS A 16 10.95 19.31 -6.07
N ALA A 17 11.92 19.89 -5.36
CA ALA A 17 13.12 19.20 -4.89
C ALA A 17 12.80 18.17 -3.79
N GLU A 18 11.79 18.39 -2.95
CA GLU A 18 11.28 17.42 -1.98
C GLU A 18 10.51 16.28 -2.66
N ALA A 19 9.69 16.59 -3.66
CA ALA A 19 8.95 15.60 -4.45
C ALA A 19 9.85 14.78 -5.39
N GLN A 20 10.92 15.39 -5.91
CA GLN A 20 11.95 14.71 -6.71
C GLN A 20 13.01 14.03 -5.84
N GLY A 21 13.24 14.57 -4.65
CA GLY A 21 14.01 13.97 -3.57
C GLY A 21 13.24 12.80 -2.99
N GLN A 22 13.19 11.71 -3.73
CA GLN A 22 12.85 10.38 -3.21
C GLN A 22 13.88 10.05 -2.12
N SER A 23 13.71 10.63 -0.93
CA SER A 23 14.49 10.33 0.24
C SER A 23 14.52 8.81 0.30
N TRP A 24 15.73 8.24 0.33
CA TRP A 24 15.90 6.80 0.30
C TRP A 24 15.03 6.11 1.36
N LEU A 25 14.76 6.81 2.47
CA LEU A 25 13.82 6.43 3.52
C LEU A 25 12.35 6.39 3.04
N GLN A 26 11.88 7.38 2.28
CA GLN A 26 10.55 7.39 1.65
C GLN A 26 10.37 6.33 0.54
N ARG A 27 11.45 5.83 -0.07
CA ARG A 27 11.34 4.72 -1.03
C ARG A 27 11.37 3.36 -0.33
N THR A 28 12.08 3.27 0.78
CA THR A 28 12.34 2.00 1.49
C THR A 28 11.36 1.74 2.64
N TRP A 29 10.63 2.75 3.14
CA TRP A 29 9.66 2.53 4.23
C TRP A 29 8.55 1.54 3.83
N ARG A 30 8.04 1.57 2.60
CA ARG A 30 7.01 0.62 2.14
C ARG A 30 7.49 -0.84 2.22
N PRO A 31 8.67 -1.18 1.65
CA PRO A 31 9.30 -2.48 1.90
C PRO A 31 9.54 -2.78 3.38
N ILE A 32 10.06 -1.83 4.16
CA ILE A 32 10.33 -2.01 5.59
C ILE A 32 9.06 -2.36 6.35
N THR A 33 7.96 -1.65 6.15
CA THR A 33 6.68 -1.93 6.80
C THR A 33 6.20 -3.34 6.48
N LYS A 34 6.30 -3.78 5.21
CA LYS A 34 5.97 -5.17 4.84
C LYS A 34 6.88 -6.17 5.54
N LEU A 35 8.19 -5.92 5.59
CA LEU A 35 9.14 -6.79 6.27
C LEU A 35 8.90 -6.85 7.78
N THR A 36 8.55 -5.72 8.42
CA THR A 36 8.17 -5.67 9.83
C THR A 36 6.93 -6.52 10.10
N PHE A 37 5.88 -6.39 9.28
CA PHE A 37 4.69 -7.24 9.42
C PHE A 37 5.01 -8.73 9.25
N VAL A 38 5.82 -9.09 8.26
CA VAL A 38 6.28 -10.48 8.06
C VAL A 38 7.09 -10.97 9.26
N ALA A 39 8.01 -10.16 9.77
CA ALA A 39 8.83 -10.50 10.94
C ALA A 39 7.98 -10.72 12.19
N LEU A 40 6.93 -9.91 12.41
CA LEU A 40 5.99 -10.10 13.52
C LEU A 40 5.22 -11.42 13.42
N ILE A 41 4.82 -11.82 12.21
CA ILE A 41 4.17 -13.12 11.97
C ILE A 41 5.16 -14.26 12.29
N VAL A 42 6.40 -14.19 11.81
CA VAL A 42 7.42 -15.20 12.08
C VAL A 42 7.75 -15.27 13.57
N ALA A 43 7.89 -14.13 14.25
CA ALA A 43 8.13 -14.07 15.70
C ALA A 43 7.01 -14.73 16.50
N ARG A 44 5.74 -14.56 16.09
CA ARG A 44 4.58 -15.24 16.68
C ARG A 44 4.69 -16.77 16.54
N TRP A 45 5.10 -17.26 15.38
CA TRP A 45 5.29 -18.71 15.13
C TRP A 45 6.45 -19.31 15.93
N LEU A 46 7.50 -18.53 16.19
CA LEU A 46 8.62 -18.94 17.05
C LEU A 46 8.31 -18.85 18.55
N GLY A 47 7.09 -18.47 18.93
CA GLY A 47 6.68 -18.33 20.33
C GLY A 47 7.08 -17.01 20.99
N TRP A 48 7.73 -16.09 20.25
CA TRP A 48 8.03 -14.72 20.70
C TRP A 48 6.86 -13.76 20.52
N SER A 49 5.70 -14.18 20.97
CA SER A 49 4.50 -13.37 20.97
C SER A 49 4.18 -12.82 22.34
N ALA A 50 3.48 -11.69 22.39
CA ALA A 50 2.97 -11.15 23.64
C ALA A 50 2.22 -12.25 24.44
N PRO A 51 2.56 -12.44 25.74
CA PRO A 51 1.79 -13.32 26.59
C PRO A 51 0.35 -12.79 26.68
N ASN A 52 -0.65 -13.68 26.76
CA ASN A 52 -2.08 -13.36 26.87
C ASN A 52 -2.82 -12.83 25.61
N LEU A 53 -2.36 -13.13 24.39
CA LEU A 53 -3.19 -12.92 23.20
C LEU A 53 -4.48 -13.74 23.26
N GLY A 54 -5.63 -13.07 23.41
CA GLY A 54 -6.94 -13.71 23.44
C GLY A 54 -7.31 -14.31 22.08
N GLU A 55 -8.17 -15.33 22.07
CA GLU A 55 -8.58 -16.04 20.85
C GLU A 55 -9.15 -15.09 19.78
N ALA A 56 -9.91 -14.08 20.20
CA ALA A 56 -10.45 -13.02 19.32
C ALA A 56 -9.37 -12.13 18.70
N GLU A 57 -8.25 -11.88 19.39
CA GLU A 57 -7.14 -11.08 18.85
C GLU A 57 -6.33 -11.89 17.85
N VAL A 58 -6.17 -13.20 18.09
CA VAL A 58 -5.52 -14.12 17.16
C VAL A 58 -6.30 -14.22 15.85
N LEU A 59 -7.63 -14.33 15.92
CA LEU A 59 -8.49 -14.34 14.73
C LEU A 59 -8.37 -13.05 13.92
N LYS A 60 -8.42 -11.88 14.57
CA LYS A 60 -8.23 -10.59 13.90
C LYS A 60 -6.84 -10.46 13.25
N LEU A 61 -5.80 -10.99 13.89
CA LEU A 61 -4.46 -11.02 13.31
C LEU A 61 -4.42 -11.88 12.05
N TRP A 62 -5.07 -13.06 12.07
CA TRP A 62 -5.18 -13.92 10.90
C TRP A 62 -5.96 -13.26 9.75
N ASP A 63 -7.05 -12.56 10.03
CA ASP A 63 -7.79 -11.79 9.02
C ASP A 63 -6.89 -10.76 8.33
N ILE A 64 -6.06 -10.04 9.09
CA ILE A 64 -5.12 -9.04 8.54
C ILE A 64 -4.07 -9.70 7.63
N VAL A 65 -3.57 -10.89 8.02
CA VAL A 65 -2.60 -11.65 7.21
C VAL A 65 -3.25 -12.15 5.93
N GLU A 66 -4.47 -12.69 6.01
CA GLU A 66 -5.22 -13.18 4.86
C GLU A 66 -5.54 -12.04 3.88
N ILE A 67 -5.94 -10.86 4.38
CA ILE A 67 -6.14 -9.67 3.54
C ILE A 67 -4.81 -9.17 2.95
N GLY A 68 -3.71 -9.19 3.72
CA GLY A 68 -2.40 -8.73 3.26
C GLY A 68 -1.81 -9.62 2.15
N LEU A 69 -1.98 -10.94 2.26
CA LEU A 69 -1.52 -11.92 1.28
C LEU A 69 -2.51 -12.06 0.11
N GLY A 70 -3.80 -12.20 0.43
CA GLY A 70 -4.90 -12.40 -0.52
C GLY A 70 -5.24 -11.13 -1.31
N GLY A 71 -5.13 -9.95 -0.72
CA GLY A 71 -5.42 -8.67 -1.39
C GLY A 71 -4.55 -8.40 -2.61
N SER A 72 -3.30 -8.87 -2.61
CA SER A 72 -2.41 -8.78 -3.79
C SER A 72 -2.81 -9.77 -4.91
N VAL A 73 -3.47 -10.87 -4.56
CA VAL A 73 -4.01 -11.84 -5.52
C VAL A 73 -5.33 -11.33 -6.09
N ILE A 74 -6.23 -10.85 -5.22
CA ILE A 74 -7.52 -10.25 -5.60
C ILE A 74 -7.31 -9.00 -6.47
N GLY A 75 -6.40 -8.10 -6.11
CA GLY A 75 -6.12 -6.89 -6.89
C GLY A 75 -5.63 -7.20 -8.32
N ARG A 76 -4.72 -8.18 -8.47
CA ARG A 76 -4.25 -8.63 -9.79
C ARG A 76 -5.31 -9.39 -10.58
N SER A 77 -6.20 -10.10 -9.90
CA SER A 77 -7.36 -10.75 -10.55
C SER A 77 -8.37 -9.70 -11.02
N ALA A 78 -8.65 -8.67 -10.22
CA ALA A 78 -9.54 -7.58 -10.59
C ALA A 78 -9.02 -6.79 -11.81
N GLU A 79 -7.72 -6.46 -11.85
CA GLU A 79 -7.10 -5.79 -13.02
C GLU A 79 -7.28 -6.57 -14.33
N LYS A 80 -7.33 -7.90 -14.28
CA LYS A 80 -7.54 -8.75 -15.47
C LYS A 80 -9.01 -8.91 -15.84
N VAL A 81 -9.89 -8.98 -14.84
CA VAL A 81 -11.33 -9.26 -15.05
C VAL A 81 -12.10 -8.00 -15.43
N LEU A 82 -11.76 -6.84 -14.86
CA LEU A 82 -12.39 -5.55 -15.17
C LEU A 82 -12.41 -5.20 -16.68
N PRO A 83 -11.30 -5.27 -17.43
CA PRO A 83 -11.33 -4.96 -18.87
C PRO A 83 -12.13 -5.98 -19.68
N ALA A 84 -12.13 -7.27 -19.27
CA ALA A 84 -12.94 -8.30 -19.92
C ALA A 84 -14.44 -8.05 -19.72
N LEU A 85 -14.85 -7.64 -18.52
CA LEU A 85 -16.24 -7.27 -18.21
C LEU A 85 -16.67 -5.98 -18.91
N ALA A 86 -15.81 -4.96 -18.95
CA ALA A 86 -16.09 -3.73 -19.68
C ALA A 86 -16.31 -4.00 -21.18
N THR A 87 -15.46 -4.86 -21.77
CA THR A 87 -15.54 -5.22 -23.19
C THR A 87 -16.83 -6.00 -23.51
N SER A 88 -17.27 -6.92 -22.65
CA SER A 88 -18.50 -7.67 -22.87
C SER A 88 -19.76 -6.81 -22.72
N ILE A 89 -19.78 -5.86 -21.78
CA ILE A 89 -20.88 -4.91 -21.62
C ILE A 89 -20.99 -3.97 -22.83
N MET A 90 -19.87 -3.47 -23.35
CA MET A 90 -19.88 -2.61 -24.56
C MET A 90 -20.36 -3.39 -25.80
N LYS A 91 -19.88 -4.62 -25.99
CA LYS A 91 -20.28 -5.48 -27.11
C LYS A 91 -21.77 -5.86 -27.07
N GLY A 92 -22.34 -6.01 -25.89
CA GLY A 92 -23.79 -6.26 -25.72
C GLY A 92 -24.68 -5.03 -25.95
N ARG A 93 -24.11 -3.82 -26.07
CA ARG A 93 -24.85 -2.57 -26.30
C ARG A 93 -24.86 -2.12 -27.76
N GLU A 94 -24.03 -2.73 -28.61
CA GLU A 94 -23.96 -2.49 -30.06
C GLU A 94 -24.76 -3.52 -30.89
N GLY A 95 -25.39 -4.52 -30.24
CA GLY A 95 -26.21 -5.56 -30.87
C GLY A 95 -27.70 -5.35 -30.67
#